data_AF-A0A7J2SQZ0-F1
#
_entry.id   AF-A0A7J2SQZ0-F1
#
_cell.length_a   1.000
_cell.length_b   1.000
_cell.length_c   1.000
_cell.angle_alpha   90.00
_cell.angle_beta   90.00
_cell.angle_gamma   90.00
#
_symmetry.space_group_name_H-M   'P 1'
#
loop_
_entity.id
_entity.type
_entity.pdbx_description
1 polymer ?
#
loop_
_entity_poly.entity_id
_entity_poly.type
_entity_poly.pdbx_seq_one_letter_code
_entity_poly.pdbx_strand_id
1 'polypeptide(L)'
;GINLHMSAVIADKAGISRTEKIGNLSDEQVAKLQEIVSNLPNYAPEWMVNRRKDLFTGENKHIIGADIARVLRVDINRLKKIRAYRGIRHELGLAVRGQRTRSNRRQGLALGVSRKR
;
A
#
# COMPACT_ATOMS: atom_id res chain seq x y z
N GLY A 1 -0.08 2.31 5.58
CA GLY A 1 -0.46 3.48 4.76
C GLY A 1 0.53 4.59 4.98
N ILE A 2 0.72 4.95 6.25
CA ILE A 2 1.69 5.95 6.71
C ILE A 2 2.97 5.22 7.16
N ASN A 3 4.14 5.68 6.71
CA ASN A 3 5.45 5.22 7.16
C ASN A 3 6.14 6.31 8.02
N LEU A 4 7.34 6.04 8.53
CA LEU A 4 8.08 6.98 9.39
C LEU A 4 8.36 8.33 8.71
N HIS A 5 8.64 8.32 7.41
CA HIS A 5 8.89 9.55 6.66
C HIS A 5 7.61 10.36 6.46
N MET A 6 6.50 9.71 6.13
CA MET A 6 5.19 10.34 6.01
C MET A 6 4.73 10.91 7.35
N SER A 7 4.94 10.19 8.46
CA SER A 7 4.59 10.70 9.79
C SER A 7 5.42 11.91 10.18
N ALA A 8 6.70 11.95 9.80
CA ALA A 8 7.55 13.12 10.01
C ALA A 8 7.02 14.36 9.26
N VAL A 9 6.65 14.21 7.98
CA VAL A 9 6.07 15.31 7.20
C VAL A 9 4.73 15.77 7.79
N ILE A 10 3.88 14.84 8.22
CA ILE A 10 2.60 15.16 8.87
C ILE A 10 2.83 15.94 10.17
N ALA A 11 3.76 15.49 11.01
CA ALA A 11 4.09 16.15 12.28
C ALA A 11 4.68 17.55 12.06
N ASP A 12 5.59 17.71 11.09
CA ASP A 12 6.17 19.01 10.73
C ASP A 12 5.11 20.00 10.24
N LYS A 13 4.16 19.52 9.42
CA LYS A 13 3.04 20.35 8.94
C LYS A 13 2.03 20.67 10.04
N ALA A 14 1.83 19.77 10.99
CA ALA A 14 1.03 20.04 12.17
C ALA A 14 1.70 21.02 13.15
N GLY A 15 3.03 21.16 13.08
CA GLY A 15 3.83 21.95 14.02
C GLY A 15 4.02 21.25 15.37
N ILE A 16 3.90 19.92 15.40
CA ILE A 16 3.99 19.10 16.61
C ILE A 16 5.38 18.48 16.68
N SER A 17 5.95 18.41 17.89
CA SER A 17 7.23 17.74 18.07
C SER A 17 7.13 16.25 17.74
N ARG A 18 8.05 15.76 16.91
CA ARG A 18 8.07 14.34 16.47
C ARG A 18 8.29 13.34 17.60
N THR A 19 8.81 13.80 18.75
CA THR A 19 9.17 12.97 19.91
C THR A 19 8.12 13.00 21.02
N GLU A 20 7.11 13.86 20.90
CA GLU A 20 6.03 13.92 21.87
C GLU A 20 5.23 12.61 21.87
N LYS A 21 4.84 12.20 23.08
CA LYS A 21 4.00 11.01 23.25
C LYS A 21 2.56 11.37 22.91
N ILE A 22 1.87 10.45 22.25
CA ILE A 22 0.46 10.62 21.83
C ILE A 22 -0.44 11.05 22.99
N GLY A 23 -0.21 10.54 24.20
CA GLY A 23 -1.02 10.87 25.38
C GLY A 23 -0.88 12.31 25.91
N ASN A 24 0.10 13.07 25.43
CA ASN A 24 0.29 14.48 25.82
C ASN A 24 -0.27 15.45 24.78
N LEU A 25 -0.85 14.95 23.68
CA LEU A 25 -1.42 15.80 22.64
C LEU A 25 -2.78 16.34 23.10
N SER A 26 -3.04 17.62 22.83
CA SER A 26 -4.38 18.18 23.02
C SER A 26 -5.34 17.68 21.95
N ASP A 27 -6.64 17.65 22.26
CA ASP A 27 -7.66 17.24 21.29
C ASP A 27 -7.67 18.13 20.04
N GLU A 28 -7.30 19.40 20.17
CA GLU A 28 -7.12 20.33 19.05
C GLU A 28 -5.98 19.89 18.12
N GLN A 29 -4.85 19.45 18.68
CA GLN A 29 -3.72 18.92 17.92
C GLN A 29 -4.09 17.61 17.22
N VAL A 30 -4.87 16.75 17.88
CA VAL A 30 -5.37 15.50 17.29
C VAL A 30 -6.32 15.79 16.14
N ALA A 31 -7.25 16.75 16.28
CA ALA A 31 -8.15 17.17 15.22
C ALA A 31 -7.37 17.71 14.01
N LYS A 32 -6.35 18.54 14.25
CA LYS A 32 -5.46 19.05 13.18
C LYS A 32 -4.72 17.92 12.46
N LEU A 33 -4.21 16.93 13.19
CA LEU A 33 -3.58 15.75 12.59
C LEU A 33 -4.56 14.96 11.73
N GLN A 34 -5.81 14.79 12.18
CA GLN A 34 -6.85 14.09 11.44
C GLN A 34 -7.22 14.82 10.14
N GLU A 35 -7.28 16.15 10.17
CA GLU A 35 -7.54 16.98 8.99
C GLU A 35 -6.41 16.83 7.96
N ILE A 36 -5.15 16.95 8.40
CA ILE A 36 -3.98 16.77 7.54
C ILE A 36 -4.01 15.35 6.95
N VAL A 37 -4.31 14.34 7.77
CA VAL A 37 -4.37 12.94 7.33
C VAL A 37 -5.40 12.72 6.22
N SER A 38 -6.55 13.39 6.33
CA SER A 38 -7.62 13.32 5.33
C SER A 38 -7.22 14.00 4.01
N ASN A 39 -6.45 15.10 4.09
CA ASN A 39 -6.02 15.91 2.95
C ASN A 39 -4.52 15.74 2.60
N LEU A 40 -3.97 14.54 2.80
CA LEU A 40 -2.55 14.25 2.62
C LEU A 40 -1.93 14.71 1.28
N PRO A 41 -2.60 14.56 0.13
CA PRO A 41 -2.03 14.93 -1.17
C PRO A 41 -1.70 16.43 -1.31
N ASN A 42 -2.38 17.31 -0.57
CA ASN A 42 -2.15 18.76 -0.65
C ASN A 42 -0.91 19.18 0.15
N TYR A 43 -0.61 18.47 1.23
CA TYR A 43 0.48 18.81 2.15
C TYR A 43 1.78 18.08 1.84
N ALA A 44 1.71 16.92 1.17
CA ALA A 44 2.86 16.11 0.82
C ALA A 44 3.28 16.34 -0.65
N PRO A 45 4.59 16.28 -0.96
CA PRO A 45 5.05 16.28 -2.34
C PRO A 45 4.46 15.12 -3.14
N GLU A 46 4.17 15.35 -4.43
CA GLU A 46 3.53 14.37 -5.30
C GLU A 46 4.27 13.03 -5.36
N TRP A 47 5.61 13.04 -5.30
CA TRP A 47 6.42 11.82 -5.36
C TRP A 47 6.30 10.95 -4.12
N MET A 48 5.82 11.51 -3.01
CA MET A 48 5.76 10.87 -1.70
C MET A 48 4.43 10.11 -1.47
N VAL A 49 3.39 10.41 -2.25
CA VAL A 49 2.10 9.74 -2.15
C VAL A 49 2.17 8.30 -2.69
N ASN A 50 1.41 7.39 -2.07
CA ASN A 50 1.52 5.96 -2.36
C ASN A 50 0.78 5.52 -3.64
N ARG A 51 -0.18 6.31 -4.13
CA ARG A 51 -0.92 6.05 -5.37
C ARG A 51 -0.88 7.27 -6.27
N ARG A 52 0.21 7.38 -7.02
CA ARG A 52 0.37 8.37 -8.08
C ARG A 52 -0.35 7.94 -9.34
N LYS A 53 -0.98 8.89 -10.04
CA LYS A 53 -1.70 8.68 -11.30
C LYS A 53 -2.64 7.47 -11.25
N ASP A 54 -3.70 7.58 -10.44
CA ASP A 54 -4.70 6.52 -10.36
C ASP A 54 -5.26 6.17 -11.76
N LEU A 55 -5.55 4.89 -11.98
CA LEU A 55 -5.99 4.39 -13.28
C LEU A 55 -7.34 4.97 -13.72
N PHE A 56 -8.23 5.26 -12.79
CA PHE A 56 -9.58 5.75 -13.10
C PHE A 56 -9.67 7.26 -13.03
N THR A 57 -9.10 7.87 -11.99
CA THR A 57 -9.25 9.31 -11.76
C THR A 57 -8.07 10.13 -12.27
N GLY A 58 -6.92 9.53 -12.60
CA GLY A 58 -5.72 10.26 -13.04
C GLY A 58 -5.01 11.07 -11.94
N GLU A 59 -5.71 11.38 -10.86
CA GLU A 59 -5.21 12.12 -9.70
C GLU A 59 -4.21 11.33 -8.84
N ASN A 60 -3.41 12.08 -8.08
CA ASN A 60 -2.52 11.56 -7.05
C ASN A 60 -3.28 11.41 -5.73
N LYS A 61 -3.33 10.19 -5.19
CA LYS A 61 -4.04 9.87 -3.94
C LYS A 61 -3.10 9.21 -2.95
N HIS A 62 -3.39 9.39 -1.66
CA HIS A 62 -2.74 8.65 -0.59
C HIS A 62 -3.75 7.74 0.11
N ILE A 63 -3.61 6.43 -0.03
CA ILE A 63 -4.54 5.45 0.52
C ILE A 63 -4.11 5.03 1.93
N ILE A 64 -5.06 4.96 2.86
CA ILE A 64 -4.82 4.65 4.27
C ILE A 64 -5.74 3.49 4.71
N GLY A 65 -5.34 2.75 5.75
CA GLY A 65 -6.18 1.77 6.42
C GLY A 65 -6.76 0.67 5.51
N ALA A 66 -8.07 0.43 5.66
CA ALA A 66 -8.79 -0.64 4.98
C ALA A 66 -8.82 -0.50 3.45
N ASP A 67 -8.78 0.73 2.94
CA ASP A 67 -8.80 0.98 1.51
C ASP A 67 -7.58 0.40 0.79
N ILE A 68 -6.44 0.24 1.47
CA ILE A 68 -5.24 -0.38 0.88
C ILE A 68 -5.56 -1.80 0.44
N ALA A 69 -6.23 -2.58 1.28
CA ALA A 69 -6.58 -3.97 0.97
C ALA A 69 -7.61 -4.04 -0.17
N ARG A 70 -8.59 -3.13 -0.16
CA ARG A 70 -9.60 -3.01 -1.22
C ARG A 70 -8.97 -2.71 -2.58
N VAL A 71 -8.11 -1.69 -2.62
CA VAL A 71 -7.44 -1.25 -3.84
C VAL A 71 -6.50 -2.34 -4.38
N LEU A 72 -5.70 -2.97 -3.51
CA LEU A 72 -4.85 -4.09 -3.91
C LEU A 72 -5.65 -5.25 -4.51
N ARG A 73 -6.80 -5.58 -3.91
CA ARG A 73 -7.69 -6.63 -4.44
C ARG A 73 -8.21 -6.28 -5.82
N VAL A 74 -8.66 -5.05 -6.03
CA VAL A 74 -9.13 -4.56 -7.34
C VAL A 74 -8.01 -4.60 -8.37
N ASP A 75 -6.81 -4.13 -8.03
CA ASP A 75 -5.65 -4.12 -8.92
C ASP A 75 -5.23 -5.55 -9.34
N ILE A 76 -5.20 -6.50 -8.39
CA ILE A 76 -4.90 -7.91 -8.68
C ILE A 76 -6.01 -8.55 -9.52
N ASN A 77 -7.27 -8.29 -9.21
CA ASN A 77 -8.41 -8.84 -9.96
C ASN A 77 -8.41 -8.33 -11.41
N ARG A 78 -8.04 -7.06 -11.62
CA ARG A 78 -7.83 -6.52 -12.97
C ARG A 78 -6.76 -7.30 -13.74
N LEU A 79 -5.60 -7.56 -13.12
CA LEU A 79 -4.52 -8.35 -13.75
C LEU A 79 -4.96 -9.78 -14.07
N LYS A 80 -5.77 -10.40 -13.21
CA LYS A 80 -6.36 -11.72 -13.47
C LYS A 80 -7.34 -11.68 -14.65
N LYS A 81 -8.22 -10.68 -14.71
CA LYS A 81 -9.23 -10.53 -15.78
C LYS A 81 -8.59 -10.41 -17.17
N ILE A 82 -7.50 -9.65 -17.29
CA ILE A 82 -6.76 -9.49 -18.56
C ILE A 82 -5.80 -10.65 -18.86
N ARG A 83 -5.74 -11.68 -18.01
CA ARG A 83 -4.80 -12.82 -18.11
C ARG A 83 -3.32 -12.39 -18.26
N ALA A 84 -2.93 -11.27 -17.67
CA ALA A 84 -1.53 -10.87 -17.64
C ALA A 84 -0.68 -11.92 -16.90
N TYR A 85 0.59 -12.09 -17.27
CA TYR A 85 1.50 -13.04 -16.63
C TYR A 85 1.50 -12.94 -15.09
N ARG A 86 1.57 -11.70 -14.57
CA ARG A 86 1.46 -11.43 -13.13
C ARG A 86 0.13 -11.90 -12.55
N GLY A 87 -0.99 -11.69 -13.26
CA GLY A 87 -2.32 -12.12 -12.85
C GLY A 87 -2.43 -13.64 -12.73
N ILE A 88 -1.94 -14.38 -13.73
CA ILE A 88 -1.90 -15.85 -13.72
C ILE A 88 -1.05 -16.34 -12.54
N ARG A 89 0.12 -15.73 -12.30
CA ARG A 89 0.97 -16.07 -11.16
C ARG A 89 0.28 -15.79 -9.82
N HIS A 90 -0.46 -14.69 -9.70
CA HIS A 90 -1.28 -14.38 -8.53
C HIS A 90 -2.44 -15.36 -8.32
N GLU A 91 -3.03 -15.90 -9.39
CA GLU A 91 -4.07 -16.93 -9.33
C GLU A 91 -3.49 -18.27 -8.85
N LEU A 92 -2.29 -18.63 -9.31
CA LEU A 92 -1.58 -19.86 -8.92
C LEU A 92 -0.80 -19.73 -7.59
N GLY A 93 -0.80 -18.57 -6.93
CA GLY A 93 -0.04 -18.34 -5.69
C GLY A 93 1.50 -18.30 -5.86
N LEU A 94 2.00 -18.18 -7.09
CA LEU A 94 3.43 -18.19 -7.40
C LEU A 94 4.09 -16.80 -7.20
N ALA A 95 5.42 -16.78 -7.08
CA ALA A 95 6.17 -15.53 -6.97
C ALA A 95 6.08 -14.68 -8.26
N VAL A 96 5.89 -13.36 -8.14
CA VAL A 96 5.50 -12.52 -9.29
C VAL A 96 6.67 -11.74 -9.92
N ARG A 97 7.77 -11.54 -9.19
CA ARG A 97 8.93 -10.71 -9.60
C ARG A 97 10.09 -11.50 -10.22
N GLY A 98 9.81 -12.62 -10.90
CA GLY A 98 10.85 -13.44 -11.55
C GLY A 98 11.72 -14.29 -10.61
N GLN A 99 11.31 -14.45 -9.34
CA GLN A 99 11.99 -15.35 -8.42
C GLN A 99 11.95 -16.80 -8.94
N ARG A 100 13.05 -17.54 -8.76
CA ARG A 100 13.18 -18.95 -9.14
C ARG A 100 12.21 -19.83 -8.33
N THR A 101 11.22 -20.43 -8.99
CA THR A 101 10.20 -21.27 -8.34
C THR A 101 10.66 -22.71 -8.07
N ARG A 102 11.80 -23.13 -8.60
CA ARG A 102 12.42 -24.44 -8.28
C ARG A 102 13.06 -24.44 -6.88
N SER A 103 13.75 -23.36 -6.52
CA SER A 103 14.54 -23.28 -5.29
C SER A 103 13.85 -22.47 -4.19
N ASN A 104 13.19 -21.36 -4.55
CA ASN A 104 12.65 -20.41 -3.58
C ASN A 104 11.15 -20.63 -3.34
N ARG A 105 10.66 -20.20 -2.18
CA ARG A 105 9.24 -20.24 -1.78
C ARG A 105 8.64 -21.66 -1.78
N ARG A 106 9.42 -22.64 -1.33
CA ARG A 106 8.93 -23.99 -1.06
C ARG A 106 8.15 -23.98 0.26
N GLN A 107 6.87 -24.33 0.21
CA GLN A 107 6.04 -24.57 1.39
C GLN A 107 5.49 -26.01 1.24
N GLY A 108 5.96 -26.94 2.08
CA GLY A 108 5.57 -28.36 2.09
C GLY A 108 6.68 -29.36 1.74
N LEU A 109 6.41 -30.64 2.04
CA LEU A 109 7.16 -31.80 1.53
C LEU A 109 7.06 -31.84 -0.01
N ALA A 110 8.00 -32.49 -0.69
CA ALA A 110 8.16 -32.46 -2.15
C ALA A 110 6.90 -32.92 -2.91
N LEU A 111 5.95 -32.01 -3.11
CA LEU A 111 4.72 -32.24 -3.85
C LEU A 111 5.02 -32.25 -5.34
N GLY A 112 4.64 -33.35 -5.99
CA GLY A 112 4.80 -33.57 -7.42
C GLY A 112 4.16 -32.48 -8.28
N VAL A 113 4.53 -32.47 -9.56
CA VAL A 113 4.04 -31.49 -10.53
C VAL A 113 2.53 -31.65 -10.73
N SER A 114 1.75 -30.63 -10.37
CA SER A 114 0.34 -30.54 -10.75
C SER A 114 0.26 -30.42 -12.27
N ARG A 115 -0.09 -31.50 -12.95
CA ARG A 115 -0.43 -31.50 -14.38
C ARG A 115 -1.94 -31.34 -14.51
N LYS A 116 -2.36 -30.43 -15.38
CA LYS A 116 -3.75 -30.42 -15.85
C LYS A 116 -3.98 -31.72 -16.61
N ARG A 117 -4.98 -32.52 -16.20
CA ARG A 117 -5.54 -33.58 -17.04
C ARG A 117 -6.30 -32.93 -18.20
#